data_AF-A0AA47I5S7-F1
#
_entry.id   AF-A0AA47I5S7-F1
#
_cell.length_a   1.000
_cell.length_b   1.000
_cell.length_c   1.000
_cell.angle_alpha   90.00
_cell.angle_beta   90.00
_cell.angle_gamma   90.00
#
_symmetry.space_group_name_H-M   'P 1'
#
loop_
_entity.id
_entity.type
_entity.pdbx_description
1 polymer ?
#
loop_
_entity_poly.entity_id
_entity_poly.type
_entity_poly.pdbx_seq_one_letter_code
_entity_poly.pdbx_strand_id
1 'polypeptide(L)'
;MCISIVLGKVLNNWILSIKICGSIALVCFGLAGTLNGTFISKNRFRSVTSIDKEDDKVVRSKITNFAMVIGSTNSILAVIIFFLIK
;
A
#
# COMPACT_ATOMS: atom_id res chain seq x y z
N MET A 1 8.90 -0.62 -6.73
CA MET A 1 9.96 0.42 -6.63
C MET A 1 10.97 0.34 -7.76
N CYS A 2 11.88 -0.64 -7.82
CA CYS A 2 12.91 -0.68 -8.89
C CYS A 2 12.32 -0.87 -10.30
N ILE A 3 11.28 -1.70 -10.43
CA ILE A 3 10.63 -1.99 -11.73
C ILE A 3 10.01 -0.73 -12.35
N SER A 4 9.39 0.14 -11.54
CA SER A 4 8.73 1.36 -12.02
C SER A 4 9.75 2.43 -12.46
N ILE A 5 10.89 2.53 -11.77
CA ILE A 5 11.98 3.45 -12.15
C ILE A 5 12.65 2.94 -13.44
N VAL A 6 12.89 1.63 -13.54
CA VAL A 6 13.44 1.01 -14.74
C VAL A 6 12.49 1.18 -15.93
N LEU A 7 11.19 0.95 -15.76
CA LEU A 7 10.19 1.18 -16.81
C LEU A 7 10.14 2.65 -17.24
N GLY A 8 10.21 3.60 -16.30
CA GLY A 8 10.16 5.04 -16.61
C GLY A 8 11.37 5.49 -17.41
N LYS A 9 12.55 4.98 -17.06
CA LYS A 9 13.82 5.31 -17.72
C LYS A 9 14.01 4.59 -19.06
N VAL A 10 13.54 3.34 -19.18
CA VAL A 10 13.67 2.52 -20.41
C VAL A 10 12.63 2.90 -21.45
N LEU A 11 11.38 3.18 -21.05
CA LEU A 11 10.31 3.56 -22.00
C LEU A 11 10.21 5.07 -22.23
N ASN A 12 11.04 5.89 -21.55
CA ASN A 12 11.00 7.35 -21.56
C ASN A 12 9.60 7.94 -21.30
N ASN A 13 8.73 7.15 -20.66
CA ASN A 13 7.32 7.47 -20.47
C ASN A 13 7.00 7.49 -18.98
N TRP A 14 7.39 8.59 -18.36
CA TRP A 14 7.28 8.79 -16.93
C TRP A 14 5.83 8.83 -16.42
N ILE A 15 4.88 9.19 -17.30
CA ILE A 15 3.44 9.13 -17.02
C ILE A 15 2.99 7.69 -16.76
N LEU A 16 3.52 6.72 -17.50
CA LEU A 16 3.23 5.31 -17.30
C LEU A 16 3.75 4.83 -15.94
N SER A 17 4.96 5.26 -15.55
CA SER A 17 5.53 4.94 -14.23
C SER A 17 4.73 5.52 -13.07
N ILE A 18 4.26 6.76 -13.17
CA ILE A 18 3.39 7.37 -12.16
C ILE A 18 2.09 6.57 -12.04
N LYS A 19 1.45 6.22 -13.16
CA LYS A 19 0.22 5.40 -13.15
C LYS A 19 0.46 4.06 -12.47
N ILE A 20 1.52 3.33 -12.82
CA ILE A 20 1.81 2.02 -12.25
C ILE A 20 2.11 2.13 -10.74
N CYS A 21 2.98 3.06 -10.32
CA CYS A 21 3.28 3.26 -8.90
C CYS A 21 2.06 3.71 -8.10
N GLY A 22 1.25 4.61 -8.65
CA GLY A 22 0.01 5.08 -8.04
C GLY A 22 -1.00 3.95 -7.86
N SER A 23 -1.23 3.14 -8.90
CA SER A 23 -2.13 1.98 -8.84
C SER A 23 -1.70 0.97 -7.77
N ILE A 24 -0.41 0.63 -7.73
CA ILE A 24 0.14 -0.30 -6.72
C ILE A 24 -0.02 0.26 -5.32
N ALA A 25 0.25 1.55 -5.11
CA ALA A 25 0.04 2.21 -3.83
C ALA A 25 -1.42 2.13 -3.39
N LEU A 26 -2.36 2.38 -4.31
CA LEU A 26 -3.80 2.34 -4.05
C LEU A 26 -4.27 0.94 -3.63
N VAL A 27 -3.81 -0.11 -4.32
CA VAL A 27 -4.10 -1.51 -3.97
C VAL A 27 -3.49 -1.87 -2.61
N CYS A 28 -2.24 -1.50 -2.35
CA CYS A 28 -1.59 -1.73 -1.06
C CYS A 28 -2.32 -1.03 0.10
N PHE A 29 -2.73 0.22 -0.08
CA PHE A 29 -3.51 0.94 0.93
C PHE A 29 -4.93 0.38 1.11
N GLY A 30 -5.57 -0.07 0.03
CA GLY A 30 -6.87 -0.75 0.11
C GLY A 30 -6.79 -2.05 0.90
N LEU A 31 -5.79 -2.90 0.60
CA LEU A 31 -5.53 -4.13 1.35
C LEU A 31 -5.18 -3.82 2.80
N ALA A 32 -4.28 -2.86 3.05
CA ALA A 32 -3.94 -2.46 4.40
C ALA A 32 -5.16 -1.93 5.17
N GLY A 33 -6.03 -1.14 4.56
CA GLY A 33 -7.22 -0.60 5.21
C GLY A 33 -8.29 -1.66 5.52
N THR A 34 -8.49 -2.63 4.63
CA THR A 34 -9.39 -3.77 4.88
C THR A 34 -8.83 -4.66 5.99
N LEU A 35 -7.52 -4.95 5.96
CA LEU A 35 -6.84 -5.71 7.00
C LEU A 35 -6.78 -4.94 8.33
N ASN A 36 -6.67 -3.62 8.37
CA ASN A 36 -6.70 -2.86 9.63
C ASN A 36 -8.12 -2.66 10.18
N GLY A 37 -9.16 -3.07 9.43
CA GLY A 37 -10.54 -2.86 9.83
C GLY A 37 -11.03 -1.43 9.69
N THR A 38 -10.33 -0.59 8.93
CA THR A 38 -10.72 0.81 8.70
C THR A 38 -12.13 0.91 8.09
N PHE A 39 -12.57 -0.13 7.38
CA PHE A 39 -13.90 -0.25 6.77
C PHE A 39 -14.89 -1.10 7.58
N ILE A 40 -14.48 -1.68 8.72
CA ILE A 40 -15.31 -2.55 9.55
C ILE A 40 -15.74 -1.77 10.80
N SER A 41 -17.04 -1.80 11.12
CA SER A 41 -17.57 -1.15 12.32
C SER A 41 -16.85 -1.64 13.59
N LYS A 42 -16.44 -0.69 14.45
CA LYS A 42 -15.65 -0.95 15.67
C LYS A 42 -16.19 -2.11 16.51
N ASN A 43 -17.51 -2.27 16.62
CA ASN A 43 -18.12 -3.36 17.39
C ASN A 43 -17.91 -4.74 16.77
N ARG A 44 -18.02 -4.88 15.44
CA ARG A 44 -17.75 -6.15 14.74
C ARG A 44 -16.27 -6.46 14.69
N PHE A 45 -15.43 -5.44 14.57
CA PHE A 45 -13.99 -5.63 14.62
C PHE A 45 -13.53 -6.13 15.98
N ARG A 46 -14.06 -5.57 17.07
CA ARG A 46 -13.71 -5.96 18.43
C ARG A 46 -14.17 -7.38 18.77
N SER A 47 -15.34 -7.80 18.29
CA SER A 47 -15.85 -9.16 18.51
C SER A 47 -15.05 -10.23 17.74
N VAL A 48 -14.63 -9.94 16.51
CA VAL A 48 -13.74 -10.84 15.73
C VAL A 48 -12.36 -10.88 16.36
N THR A 49 -11.83 -9.72 16.76
CA THR A 49 -10.52 -9.63 17.43
C THR A 49 -10.53 -10.31 18.81
N SER A 50 -11.65 -10.37 19.53
CA SER A 50 -11.73 -11.11 20.80
C SER A 50 -11.74 -12.64 20.62
N ILE A 51 -12.04 -13.13 19.42
CA ILE A 51 -12.09 -14.57 19.09
C ILE A 51 -10.80 -15.01 18.37
N ASP A 52 -10.11 -14.10 17.67
CA ASP A 52 -8.81 -14.36 17.03
C ASP A 52 -7.72 -14.71 18.06
N LYS A 53 -6.94 -15.76 17.76
CA LYS A 53 -5.72 -16.12 18.51
C LYS A 53 -4.71 -14.97 18.44
N GLU A 54 -3.88 -14.83 19.48
CA GLU A 54 -2.85 -13.78 19.52
C GLU A 54 -1.91 -13.84 18.32
N ASP A 55 -1.58 -15.04 17.84
CA ASP A 55 -0.73 -15.23 16.65
C ASP A 55 -1.34 -14.64 15.37
N ASP A 56 -2.65 -14.79 15.17
CA ASP A 56 -3.33 -14.29 13.97
C ASP A 56 -3.35 -12.75 13.96
N LYS A 57 -3.44 -12.11 15.13
CA LYS A 57 -3.33 -10.65 15.27
C LYS A 57 -1.94 -10.14 14.90
N VAL A 58 -0.89 -10.85 15.31
CA VAL A 58 0.50 -10.48 15.02
C VAL A 58 0.79 -10.63 13.53
N VAL A 59 0.35 -11.72 12.90
CA VAL A 59 0.50 -11.95 11.46
C VAL A 59 -0.25 -10.87 10.66
N ARG A 60 -1.51 -10.61 11.01
CA ARG A 60 -2.32 -9.57 10.38
C ARG A 60 -1.71 -8.19 10.52
N SER A 61 -1.22 -7.84 11.71
CA SER A 61 -0.54 -6.56 11.96
C SER A 61 0.74 -6.45 11.13
N LYS A 62 1.56 -7.50 11.06
CA LYS A 62 2.77 -7.54 10.21
C LYS A 62 2.46 -7.33 8.74
N ILE A 63 1.46 -8.03 8.19
CA ILE A 63 1.06 -7.90 6.78
C ILE A 63 0.52 -6.49 6.51
N THR A 64 -0.27 -5.94 7.43
CA THR A 64 -0.84 -4.59 7.30
C THR A 64 0.26 -3.53 7.33
N ASN A 65 1.21 -3.62 8.27
CA ASN A 65 2.36 -2.73 8.32
C ASN A 65 3.23 -2.85 7.07
N PHE A 66 3.50 -4.06 6.61
CA PHE A 66 4.27 -4.28 5.39
C PHE A 66 3.59 -3.67 4.16
N ALA A 67 2.27 -3.88 4.01
CA ALA A 67 1.48 -3.28 2.95
C ALA A 67 1.44 -1.75 3.04
N MET A 68 1.35 -1.17 4.25
CA MET A 68 1.43 0.27 4.46
C MET A 68 2.80 0.83 4.07
N VAL A 69 3.90 0.18 4.46
CA VAL A 69 5.26 0.62 4.11
C VAL A 69 5.49 0.57 2.61
N ILE A 70 5.05 -0.50 1.93
CA ILE A 70 5.14 -0.58 0.47
C ILE A 70 4.27 0.46 -0.21
N GLY A 71 3.03 0.64 0.27
CA GLY A 71 2.10 1.63 -0.27
C GLY A 71 2.63 3.06 -0.13
N SER A 72 3.07 3.43 1.07
CA SER A 72 3.61 4.76 1.36
C SER A 72 4.87 5.05 0.55
N THR A 73 5.79 4.08 0.46
CA THR A 73 7.04 4.28 -0.29
C THR A 73 6.76 4.43 -1.79
N ASN A 74 5.83 3.65 -2.37
CA ASN A 74 5.44 3.85 -3.77
C ASN A 74 4.70 5.18 -4.01
N SER A 75 3.90 5.64 -3.03
CA SER A 75 3.22 6.93 -3.10
C SER A 75 4.22 8.10 -3.07
N ILE A 76 5.20 8.06 -2.17
CA ILE A 76 6.28 9.06 -2.08
C ILE A 76 7.06 9.09 -3.40
N LEU A 77 7.41 7.91 -3.94
CA LEU A 77 8.13 7.82 -5.20
C LEU A 77 7.34 8.41 -6.38
N ALA A 78 6.02 8.16 -6.44
CA ALA A 78 5.16 8.75 -7.47
C ALA A 78 5.12 10.28 -7.38
N VAL A 79 5.07 10.84 -6.16
CA VAL A 79 5.09 12.30 -5.93
C VAL A 79 6.45 12.90 -6.34
N ILE A 80 7.56 12.25 -5.99
CA ILE A 80 8.91 12.69 -6.38
C ILE A 80 9.05 12.70 -7.90
N ILE A 81 8.63 11.63 -8.59
CA ILE A 81 8.67 11.54 -10.04
C ILE A 81 7.80 12.63 -10.67
N PHE A 82 6.60 12.89 -10.14
CA PHE A 82 5.73 13.97 -10.61
C PHE A 82 6.40 15.35 -10.49
N PHE A 83 7.10 15.62 -9.39
CA PHE A 83 7.85 16.86 -9.18
C PHE A 83 9.12 16.98 -10.04
N LEU A 84 9.73 15.87 -10.46
CA LEU A 84 10.91 15.87 -11.34
C LEU A 84 10.57 16.12 -12.81
N ILE A 85 9.36 15.74 -13.25
CA ILE A 85 8.89 15.92 -14.63
C ILE A 85 8.27 17.31 -14.81
N LYS A 86 7.65 17.85 -13.76
CA LYS A 86 7.01 19.16 -13.77
C LYS A 86 8.04 20.27 -13.57
#